data_AF-A0A972WQR9-F1
#
_entry.id   AF-A0A972WQR9-F1
#
_cell.length_a   1.000
_cell.length_b   1.000
_cell.length_c   1.000
_cell.angle_alpha   90.00
_cell.angle_beta   90.00
_cell.angle_gamma   90.00
#
_symmetry.space_group_name_H-M   'P 1'
#
loop_
_entity.id
_entity.type
_entity.pdbx_description
1 polymer ?
#
loop_
_entity_poly.entity_id
_entity_poly.type
_entity_poly.pdbx_seq_one_letter_code
_entity_poly.pdbx_strand_id
1 'polypeptide(L)'
;MAIQLPRVLKNLNLFVDGRGYAGRVDEITLPKLTVKTEEHRAGGMDAPIRLDMGMEALEATLMLAELDDAVFATFGLLGRDAIPVTVRGAIQAQGGEAQAVVVNLRGGWQEL
;
A
#
# COMPACT_ATOMS: atom_id res chain seq x y z
N MET A 1 30.59 -10.92 9.20
CA MET A 1 29.22 -10.64 8.73
C MET A 1 28.68 -11.92 8.10
N ALA A 2 27.61 -12.50 8.64
CA ALA A 2 26.95 -13.64 8.00
C ALA A 2 26.31 -13.17 6.69
N ILE A 3 26.40 -13.98 5.64
CA ILE A 3 25.70 -13.74 4.37
C ILE A 3 24.20 -13.72 4.69
N GLN A 4 23.58 -12.55 4.68
CA GLN A 4 22.13 -12.44 4.76
C GLN A 4 21.56 -12.75 3.37
N LEU A 5 20.88 -13.88 3.25
CA LEU A 5 20.16 -14.23 2.03
C LEU A 5 19.05 -13.19 1.78
N PRO A 6 18.78 -12.83 0.51
CA PRO A 6 17.71 -11.92 0.16
C PRO A 6 16.38 -12.39 0.74
N ARG A 7 15.64 -11.42 1.27
CA ARG A 7 14.33 -11.64 1.88
C ARG A 7 13.27 -11.45 0.82
N VAL A 8 12.50 -12.50 0.54
CA VAL A 8 11.49 -12.49 -0.52
C VAL A 8 10.11 -12.63 0.10
N LEU A 9 9.14 -11.88 -0.45
CA LEU A 9 7.73 -12.04 -0.14
C LEU A 9 7.24 -13.38 -0.71
N LYS A 10 6.80 -14.30 0.14
CA LYS A 10 6.36 -15.65 -0.29
C LYS A 10 4.85 -15.80 -0.32
N ASN A 11 4.18 -15.29 0.72
CA ASN A 11 2.75 -15.37 0.85
C ASN A 11 2.18 -13.98 1.07
N LEU A 12 0.99 -13.75 0.52
CA LEU A 12 0.23 -12.54 0.69
C LEU A 12 -1.23 -12.90 0.93
N ASN A 13 -1.89 -12.13 1.80
CA ASN A 13 -3.30 -12.23 2.11
C ASN A 13 -3.89 -10.83 2.27
N LEU A 14 -5.15 -10.66 1.92
CA LEU A 14 -5.88 -9.40 1.97
C LEU A 14 -7.12 -9.56 2.83
N PHE A 15 -7.40 -8.52 3.60
CA PHE A 15 -8.66 -8.36 4.30
C PHE A 15 -9.29 -7.03 3.91
N VAL A 16 -10.54 -7.04 3.47
CA VAL A 16 -11.34 -5.84 3.22
C VAL A 16 -12.53 -5.89 4.16
N ASP A 17 -12.67 -4.87 5.01
CA ASP A 17 -13.76 -4.77 5.98
C ASP A 17 -13.92 -6.03 6.87
N GLY A 18 -12.78 -6.61 7.28
CA GLY A 18 -12.74 -7.84 8.07
C GLY A 18 -13.00 -9.13 7.30
N ARG A 19 -13.42 -9.08 6.03
CA ARG A 19 -13.54 -10.25 5.15
C ARG A 19 -12.18 -10.63 4.58
N GLY A 20 -11.79 -11.90 4.71
CA GLY A 20 -10.52 -12.41 4.17
C GLY A 20 -10.68 -12.88 2.72
N TYR A 21 -9.74 -12.48 1.86
CA TYR A 21 -9.69 -12.83 0.43
C TYR A 21 -8.55 -13.80 0.14
N ALA A 22 -8.31 -14.74 1.05
CA ALA A 22 -7.23 -15.72 0.89
C ALA A 22 -7.44 -16.53 -0.40
N GLY A 23 -6.46 -16.47 -1.30
CA GLY A 23 -6.50 -17.17 -2.60
C GLY A 23 -7.36 -16.52 -3.68
N ARG A 24 -7.92 -15.33 -3.43
CA ARG A 24 -8.71 -14.55 -4.41
C ARG A 24 -8.02 -13.25 -4.85
N VAL A 25 -6.82 -12.99 -4.37
CA VAL A 25 -6.02 -11.80 -4.69
C VAL A 25 -4.87 -12.21 -5.59
N ASP A 26 -4.77 -11.55 -6.75
CA ASP A 26 -3.71 -11.78 -7.71
C ASP A 26 -2.53 -10.84 -7.45
N GLU A 27 -2.80 -9.55 -7.29
CA GLU A 27 -1.76 -8.54 -7.09
C GLU A 27 -2.22 -7.41 -6.16
N ILE A 28 -1.27 -6.86 -5.42
CA ILE A 28 -1.46 -5.68 -4.57
C ILE A 28 -0.33 -4.70 -4.84
N THR A 29 -0.68 -3.49 -5.24
CA THR A 29 0.25 -2.37 -5.28
C THR A 29 0.05 -1.51 -4.04
N LEU A 30 1.10 -1.41 -3.22
CA LEU A 30 1.09 -0.57 -2.03
C LEU A 30 1.19 0.91 -2.43
N PRO A 31 0.64 1.84 -1.61
CA PRO A 31 0.66 3.24 -1.96
C PRO A 31 2.08 3.78 -1.98
N LYS A 32 2.39 4.54 -3.03
CA LYS A 32 3.69 5.17 -3.18
C LYS A 32 3.79 6.32 -2.18
N LEU A 33 4.76 6.22 -1.28
CA LEU A 33 5.06 7.27 -0.32
C LEU A 33 5.96 8.31 -0.99
N THR A 34 5.35 9.27 -1.68
CA THR A 34 6.04 10.41 -2.29
C THR A 34 5.71 11.70 -1.55
N VAL A 35 6.76 12.45 -1.23
CA VAL A 35 6.65 13.80 -0.69
C VAL A 35 6.58 14.76 -1.87
N LYS A 36 5.56 15.60 -1.91
CA LYS A 36 5.43 16.65 -2.91
C LYS A 36 6.47 17.72 -2.58
N THR A 37 7.46 17.87 -3.46
CA THR A 37 8.50 18.88 -3.28
C THR A 37 8.33 20.02 -4.26
N GLU A 38 8.31 21.27 -3.78
CA GLU A 38 8.39 22.45 -4.63
C GLU A 38 9.84 22.94 -4.71
N GLU A 39 10.31 23.23 -5.91
CA GLU A 39 11.65 23.78 -6.12
C GLU A 39 11.63 25.28 -5.86
N HIS A 40 12.12 25.67 -4.69
CA HIS A 40 12.16 27.07 -4.29
C HIS A 40 13.55 27.66 -4.48
N ARG A 41 13.61 28.76 -5.25
CA ARG A 41 14.83 29.55 -5.47
C ARG A 41 14.58 31.01 -5.09
N ALA A 42 15.10 31.43 -3.94
CA ALA A 42 15.10 32.82 -3.50
C ALA A 42 16.32 33.58 -4.06
N GLY A 43 16.26 34.92 -3.99
CA GLY A 43 17.36 35.78 -4.42
C GLY A 43 18.64 35.51 -3.63
N GLY A 44 19.74 35.22 -4.32
CA GLY A 44 21.03 34.88 -3.71
C GLY A 44 21.29 33.37 -3.57
N MET A 45 20.40 32.50 -4.05
CA MET A 45 20.63 31.05 -4.09
C MET A 45 21.14 30.58 -5.46
N ASP A 46 22.30 29.92 -5.46
CA ASP A 46 22.95 29.37 -6.66
C ASP A 46 22.24 28.12 -7.20
N ALA A 47 21.53 27.37 -6.34
CA ALA A 47 20.75 26.20 -6.71
C ALA A 47 19.36 26.18 -6.01
N PRO A 48 18.32 25.59 -6.62
CA PRO A 48 17.02 25.43 -6.00
C PRO A 48 17.08 24.42 -4.85
N ILE A 49 16.33 24.68 -3.78
CA ILE A 49 16.13 23.76 -2.65
C ILE A 49 14.71 23.19 -2.75
N ARG A 50 14.58 21.88 -2.49
CA ARG A 50 13.28 21.21 -2.42
C ARG A 50 12.63 21.51 -1.07
N LEU A 51 11.54 22.27 -1.09
CA LEU A 51 10.66 22.47 0.07
C LEU A 51 9.61 21.36 0.11
N ASP A 52 9.42 20.77 1.28
CA ASP A 52 8.38 19.78 1.55
C ASP A 52 7.01 20.48 1.63
N MET A 53 6.12 20.16 0.69
CA MET A 53 4.74 20.68 0.61
C MET A 53 3.70 19.65 1.08
N GLY A 54 4.14 18.60 1.79
CA GLY A 54 3.32 17.51 2.28
C GLY A 54 3.40 16.25 1.41
N MET A 55 2.55 15.28 1.71
CA MET A 55 2.49 14.00 1.00
C MET A 55 1.58 14.09 -0.23
N GLU A 56 1.93 13.35 -1.28
CA GLU A 56 1.03 13.14 -2.42
C GLU A 56 -0.18 12.27 -2.02
N ALA A 57 -1.21 12.28 -2.86
CA ALA A 57 -2.37 11.42 -2.68
C ALA A 57 -1.92 9.95 -2.65
N LEU A 58 -2.32 9.23 -1.61
CA LEU A 58 -1.98 7.82 -1.44
C LEU A 58 -2.99 6.97 -2.21
N GLU A 59 -2.54 6.36 -3.30
CA GLU A 59 -3.35 5.48 -4.14
C GLU A 59 -2.81 4.05 -4.04
N ALA A 60 -3.69 3.09 -3.80
CA ALA A 60 -3.36 1.67 -3.73
C ALA A 60 -4.27 0.90 -4.69
N THR A 61 -3.70 -0.02 -5.47
CA THR A 61 -4.46 -0.85 -6.42
C THR A 61 -4.50 -2.28 -5.91
N LEU A 62 -5.67 -2.91 -6.01
CA LEU A 62 -5.90 -4.30 -5.64
C LEU A 62 -6.48 -5.01 -6.85
N MET A 63 -5.89 -6.13 -7.24
CA MET A 63 -6.43 -7.00 -8.29
C MET A 63 -6.99 -8.27 -7.65
N LEU A 64 -8.30 -8.45 -7.82
CA LEU A 64 -9.04 -9.62 -7.36
C LEU A 64 -9.34 -10.53 -8.55
N ALA A 65 -9.21 -11.85 -8.35
CA ALA A 65 -9.48 -12.85 -9.37
C ALA A 65 -10.99 -13.03 -9.64
N GLU A 66 -11.85 -12.59 -8.72
CA GLU A 66 -13.29 -12.78 -8.74
C GLU A 66 -14.02 -11.45 -8.51
N LEU A 67 -15.22 -11.34 -9.10
CA LEU A 67 -16.14 -10.25 -8.83
C LEU A 67 -16.78 -10.48 -7.45
N ASP A 68 -16.48 -9.62 -6.48
CA ASP A 68 -17.02 -9.74 -5.12
C ASP A 68 -18.03 -8.65 -4.81
N ASP A 69 -19.30 -9.04 -4.63
CA ASP A 69 -20.43 -8.14 -4.36
C ASP A 69 -20.19 -7.21 -3.16
N ALA A 70 -19.38 -7.63 -2.17
CA ALA A 70 -19.10 -6.81 -0.99
C ALA A 70 -18.13 -5.67 -1.30
N VAL A 71 -17.14 -5.89 -2.18
CA VAL A 71 -16.25 -4.82 -2.65
C VAL A 71 -17.04 -3.82 -3.48
N PHE A 72 -17.89 -4.32 -4.39
CA PHE A 72 -18.78 -3.48 -5.21
C PHE A 72 -19.76 -2.66 -4.37
N ALA A 73 -20.35 -3.25 -3.32
CA ALA A 73 -21.25 -2.53 -2.42
C ALA A 73 -20.57 -1.38 -1.65
N THR A 74 -19.24 -1.45 -1.51
CA THR A 74 -18.45 -0.41 -0.82
C THR A 74 -17.91 0.67 -1.74
N PHE A 75 -18.10 0.54 -3.06
CA PHE A 75 -17.69 1.56 -4.02
C PHE A 75 -18.46 2.87 -3.84
N GLY A 76 -17.76 3.99 -3.95
CA GLY A 76 -18.36 5.33 -3.80
C GLY A 76 -18.64 5.75 -2.35
N LEU A 77 -18.34 4.91 -1.35
CA LEU A 77 -18.35 5.29 0.07
C LEU A 77 -17.10 6.13 0.40
N LEU A 78 -17.04 7.33 -0.15
CA LEU A 78 -16.01 8.33 0.13
C LEU A 78 -16.49 9.20 1.29
N GLY A 79 -16.16 8.83 2.52
CA GLY A 79 -16.66 9.53 3.71
C GLY A 79 -16.02 9.13 5.03
N ARG A 80 -16.74 9.42 6.13
CA ARG A 80 -16.28 9.20 7.51
C ARG A 80 -16.06 7.72 7.85
N ASP A 81 -16.73 6.83 7.12
CA ASP A 81 -16.64 5.37 7.23
C ASP A 81 -15.68 4.80 6.18
N ALA A 82 -14.44 5.29 6.20
CA ALA A 82 -13.41 4.80 5.30
C ALA A 82 -13.13 3.30 5.57
N ILE A 83 -13.11 2.52 4.49
CA ILE A 83 -13.06 1.07 4.49
C ILE A 83 -11.68 0.62 4.99
N PRO A 84 -11.62 -0.21 6.04
CA PRO A 84 -10.35 -0.75 6.50
C PRO A 84 -9.89 -1.86 5.55
N VAL A 85 -8.66 -1.72 5.05
CA VAL A 85 -8.00 -2.71 4.19
C VAL A 85 -6.71 -3.13 4.88
N THR A 86 -6.57 -4.42 5.16
CA THR A 86 -5.37 -4.97 5.80
C THR A 86 -4.69 -5.95 4.87
N VAL A 87 -3.47 -5.64 4.46
CA VAL A 87 -2.60 -6.53 3.70
C VAL A 87 -1.66 -7.24 4.66
N ARG A 88 -1.57 -8.56 4.58
CA ARG A 88 -0.66 -9.39 5.38
C ARG A 88 0.28 -10.14 4.44
N GLY A 89 1.57 -9.84 4.54
CA GLY A 89 2.64 -10.52 3.82
C GLY A 89 3.49 -11.37 4.75
N ALA A 90 4.05 -12.46 4.23
CA ALA A 90 5.10 -13.23 4.90
C ALA A 90 6.40 -13.10 4.09
N ILE A 91 7.39 -12.43 4.67
CA ILE A 91 8.72 -12.26 4.08
C ILE A 91 9.66 -13.26 4.75
N GLN A 92 10.34 -14.08 3.94
CA GLN A 92 11.23 -15.11 4.45
C GLN A 92 12.56 -15.12 3.69
N ALA A 93 13.67 -15.22 4.43
CA ALA A 93 14.97 -15.56 3.85
C ALA A 93 15.04 -17.08 3.58
N GLN A 94 15.87 -17.53 2.64
CA GLN A 94 15.98 -18.95 2.35
C GLN A 94 16.53 -19.70 3.58
N GLY A 95 15.72 -20.61 4.16
CA GLY A 95 16.07 -21.37 5.37
C GLY A 95 15.89 -20.63 6.70
N GLY A 96 15.42 -19.39 6.70
CA GLY A 96 15.14 -18.61 7.92
C GLY A 96 13.67 -18.64 8.35
N GLU A 97 13.38 -18.10 9.53
CA GLU A 97 11.99 -17.92 10.00
C GLU A 97 11.23 -16.87 9.16
N ALA A 98 9.91 -17.02 9.08
CA ALA A 98 9.05 -16.09 8.36
C ALA A 98 8.79 -14.84 9.22
N GLN A 99 9.08 -13.65 8.68
CA GLN A 99 8.67 -12.39 9.29
C GLN A 99 7.33 -11.94 8.70
N ALA A 100 6.34 -11.74 9.57
CA ALA A 100 5.06 -11.17 9.18
C ALA A 100 5.20 -9.67 8.92
N VAL A 101 4.63 -9.21 7.82
CA VAL A 101 4.46 -7.80 7.46
C VAL A 101 2.98 -7.52 7.37
N VAL A 102 2.52 -6.49 8.08
CA VAL A 102 1.12 -6.07 8.07
C VAL A 102 1.05 -4.62 7.67
N VAL A 103 0.30 -4.34 6.60
CA VAL A 103 0.01 -2.99 6.14
C VAL A 103 -1.47 -2.73 6.36
N ASN A 104 -1.78 -1.72 7.17
CA ASN A 104 -3.15 -1.29 7.41
C ASN A 104 -3.39 0.00 6.64
N LEU A 105 -4.34 -0.07 5.72
CA LEU A 105 -4.81 1.02 4.89
C LEU A 105 -6.25 1.34 5.27
N ARG A 106 -6.64 2.59 5.08
CA ARG A 106 -8.03 3.01 5.26
C ARG A 106 -8.35 4.07 4.22
N GLY A 107 -9.40 3.86 3.44
CA GLY A 107 -9.75 4.75 2.34
C GLY A 107 -11.09 4.41 1.70
N GLY A 108 -11.38 5.00 0.56
CA GLY A 108 -12.53 4.66 -0.28
C GLY A 108 -12.07 4.25 -1.67
N TRP A 109 -12.90 3.46 -2.36
CA TRP A 109 -12.64 3.06 -3.74
C TRP A 109 -13.02 4.19 -4.69
N GLN A 110 -12.03 4.70 -5.42
CA GLN A 110 -12.23 5.70 -6.48
C GLN A 110 -12.59 5.04 -7.82
N GLU A 111 -12.09 3.82 -8.04
CA GLU A 111 -12.30 2.99 -9.24
C GLU A 111 -12.49 1.51 -8.86
N LEU A 112 -13.16 0.74 -9.72
CA LEU A 112 -13.44 -0.70 -9.62
C LEU A 112 -12.92 -1.41 -10.87
#